data_AF-A0A3D1L3D9-F1
#
_entry.id   AF-A0A3D1L3D9-F1
#
_cell.length_a   1.000
_cell.length_b   1.000
_cell.length_c   1.000
_cell.angle_alpha   90.00
_cell.angle_beta   90.00
_cell.angle_gamma   90.00
#
_symmetry.space_group_name_H-M   'P 1'
#
loop_
_entity.id
_entity.type
_entity.pdbx_description
1 polymer ?
#
loop_
_entity_poly.entity_id
_entity_poly.type
_entity_poly.pdbx_seq_one_letter_code
_entity_poly.pdbx_strand_id
1 'polypeptide(L)'
;MYSKLIVIIMTVLFAGACSDTKTDPAKWTEDEVNAWFDKKEWLCGWSIHPDVSVNKKALAIAYHKNPERWQKAFEYLKTTDLTNAAPGKTELDVENLFASVAEYLPKNREEVRFESHEKYIDIQYVIKGEELMGITTRDNVTADEPYNGEKDITFYTFDGGDYRLATPENFFVFFPEDVHRPSISTGDSVMVKKVVIKVKVE
;
A
#
# COMPACT_ATOMS: atom_id res chain seq x y z
N MET A 1 63.65 28.58 -18.63
CA MET A 1 62.46 29.45 -18.76
C MET A 1 61.22 28.57 -18.60
N TYR A 2 60.60 28.61 -17.42
CA TYR A 2 59.43 27.81 -17.09
C TYR A 2 58.19 28.45 -17.71
N SER A 3 57.55 27.78 -18.67
CA SER A 3 56.18 28.10 -19.06
C SER A 3 55.25 27.25 -18.21
N LYS A 4 54.64 27.87 -17.19
CA LYS A 4 53.58 27.24 -16.40
C LYS A 4 52.32 27.17 -17.27
N LEU A 5 52.00 25.99 -17.76
CA LEU A 5 50.74 25.72 -18.43
C LEU A 5 49.62 25.75 -17.38
N ILE A 6 48.85 26.83 -17.36
CA ILE A 6 47.62 26.93 -16.58
C ILE A 6 46.58 26.07 -17.30
N VAL A 7 46.30 24.89 -16.78
CA VAL A 7 45.16 24.08 -17.21
C VAL A 7 43.93 24.61 -16.48
N ILE A 8 43.12 25.39 -17.20
CA ILE A 8 41.81 25.82 -16.74
C ILE A 8 40.90 24.59 -16.76
N ILE A 9 40.46 24.17 -15.57
CA ILE A 9 39.43 23.16 -15.35
C ILE A 9 38.12 23.72 -15.95
N MET A 10 37.66 23.10 -17.03
CA MET A 10 36.28 23.28 -17.50
C MET A 10 35.47 22.12 -16.94
N THR A 11 35.02 22.27 -15.68
CA THR A 11 33.98 21.42 -15.12
C THR A 11 32.73 21.66 -15.95
N VAL A 12 32.42 20.71 -16.84
CA VAL A 12 31.12 20.65 -17.49
C VAL A 12 30.11 20.30 -16.40
N LEU A 13 29.53 21.34 -15.80
CA LEU A 13 28.26 21.25 -15.11
C LEU A 13 27.25 20.78 -16.15
N PHE A 14 26.96 19.47 -16.18
CA PHE A 14 25.73 18.98 -16.77
C PHE A 14 24.59 19.45 -15.85
N ALA A 15 24.21 20.72 -16.03
CA ALA A 15 22.90 21.19 -15.67
C ALA A 15 21.93 20.54 -16.66
N GLY A 16 21.53 19.30 -16.37
CA GLY A 16 20.36 18.67 -16.98
C GLY A 16 19.11 19.37 -16.48
N ALA A 17 18.90 20.62 -16.90
CA ALA A 17 17.60 21.25 -16.85
C ALA A 17 16.82 20.80 -18.09
N CYS A 18 16.38 19.55 -18.07
CA CYS A 18 15.16 19.17 -18.74
C CYS A 18 14.13 19.00 -17.62
N SER A 19 13.20 19.95 -17.55
CA SER A 19 11.98 19.79 -16.78
C SER A 19 11.17 18.67 -17.43
N ASP A 20 11.53 17.41 -17.17
CA ASP A 20 10.60 16.33 -17.43
C ASP A 20 9.47 16.51 -16.42
N THR A 21 8.32 16.95 -16.93
CA THR A 21 7.05 16.54 -16.36
C THR A 21 7.11 15.03 -16.20
N LYS A 22 7.54 14.56 -15.03
CA LYS A 22 7.41 13.16 -14.61
C LYS A 22 5.93 12.83 -14.85
N THR A 23 5.70 12.02 -15.87
CA THR A 23 4.42 11.92 -16.58
C THR A 23 3.30 11.64 -15.59
N ASP A 24 2.30 12.52 -15.56
CA ASP A 24 1.11 12.41 -14.70
C ASP A 24 0.41 11.06 -14.94
N PRO A 25 0.45 10.11 -13.98
CA PRO A 25 -0.13 8.80 -14.19
C PRO A 25 -1.63 8.82 -14.39
N ALA A 26 -2.33 9.92 -14.07
CA ALA A 26 -3.75 10.05 -14.38
C ALA A 26 -4.00 9.98 -15.91
N LYS A 27 -3.03 10.40 -16.73
CA LYS A 27 -3.14 10.42 -18.19
C LYS A 27 -2.63 9.16 -18.88
N TRP A 28 -1.97 8.26 -18.15
CA TRP A 28 -1.47 7.01 -18.72
C TRP A 28 -2.59 6.13 -19.27
N THR A 29 -2.33 5.52 -20.41
CA THR A 29 -3.07 4.37 -20.94
C THR A 29 -2.92 3.15 -20.02
N GLU A 30 -3.75 2.12 -20.25
CA GLU A 30 -3.64 0.86 -19.52
C GLU A 30 -2.26 0.18 -19.74
N ASP A 31 -1.74 0.21 -20.96
CA ASP A 31 -0.44 -0.35 -21.30
C ASP A 31 0.71 0.35 -20.56
N GLU A 32 0.66 1.69 -20.45
CA GLU A 32 1.65 2.46 -19.69
C GLU A 32 1.60 2.15 -18.18
N VAL A 33 0.40 2.00 -17.62
CA VAL A 33 0.20 1.60 -16.22
C VAL A 33 0.75 0.20 -15.99
N ASN A 34 0.44 -0.77 -16.86
CA ASN A 34 0.94 -2.14 -16.77
C ASN A 34 2.46 -2.16 -16.89
N ALA A 35 3.04 -1.45 -17.88
CA ALA A 35 4.48 -1.36 -18.06
C ALA A 35 5.21 -0.76 -16.84
N TRP A 36 4.62 0.22 -16.17
CA TRP A 36 5.16 0.76 -14.92
C TRP A 36 5.04 -0.24 -13.75
N PHE A 37 3.87 -0.84 -13.59
CA PHE A 37 3.58 -1.78 -12.50
C PHE A 37 4.48 -3.02 -12.57
N ASP A 38 4.66 -3.58 -13.77
CA ASP A 38 5.40 -4.83 -14.02
C ASP A 38 6.91 -4.69 -13.82
N LYS A 39 7.46 -3.46 -13.89
CA LYS A 39 8.86 -3.19 -13.52
C LYS A 39 9.15 -3.47 -12.05
N LYS A 40 8.13 -3.41 -11.18
CA LYS A 40 8.25 -3.67 -9.73
C LYS A 40 9.27 -2.80 -8.97
N GLU A 41 9.83 -1.78 -9.60
CA GLU A 41 10.76 -0.83 -8.96
C GLU A 41 10.12 -0.10 -7.78
N TRP A 42 8.80 0.14 -7.85
CA TRP A 42 8.00 0.76 -6.79
C TRP A 42 7.96 -0.06 -5.49
N LEU A 43 8.26 -1.37 -5.52
CA LEU A 43 8.39 -2.21 -4.33
C LEU A 43 9.69 -1.95 -3.55
N CYS A 44 10.60 -1.11 -4.05
CA CYS A 44 11.88 -0.81 -3.40
C CYS A 44 12.73 -2.08 -3.11
N GLY A 45 12.53 -3.14 -3.91
CA GLY A 45 13.18 -4.44 -3.74
C GLY A 45 12.58 -5.33 -2.65
N TRP A 46 11.40 -5.01 -2.11
CA TRP A 46 10.60 -5.97 -1.34
C TRP A 46 10.11 -7.10 -2.25
N SER A 47 10.22 -8.34 -1.81
CA SER A 47 10.03 -9.52 -2.68
C SER A 47 8.59 -10.05 -2.73
N ILE A 48 7.72 -9.58 -1.84
CA ILE A 48 6.32 -10.06 -1.76
C ILE A 48 5.52 -9.51 -2.94
N HIS A 49 4.59 -10.32 -3.45
CA HIS A 49 3.84 -9.98 -4.65
C HIS A 49 2.52 -9.26 -4.31
N PRO A 50 2.13 -8.22 -5.06
CA PRO A 50 0.80 -7.65 -4.92
C PRO A 50 -0.24 -8.68 -5.36
N ASP A 51 -1.36 -8.76 -4.64
CA ASP A 51 -2.52 -9.50 -5.09
C ASP A 51 -3.05 -8.93 -6.42
N VAL A 52 -3.68 -9.77 -7.22
CA VAL A 52 -4.26 -9.37 -8.51
C VAL A 52 -5.38 -8.33 -8.36
N SER A 53 -5.95 -8.19 -7.16
CA SER A 53 -6.96 -7.18 -6.85
C SER A 53 -6.42 -5.74 -6.78
N VAL A 54 -5.11 -5.53 -6.73
CA VAL A 54 -4.53 -4.19 -6.59
C VAL A 54 -4.87 -3.31 -7.80
N ASN A 55 -5.55 -2.19 -7.55
CA ASN A 55 -5.84 -1.20 -8.58
C ASN A 55 -4.54 -0.50 -9.03
N LYS A 56 -3.95 -1.00 -10.13
CA LYS A 56 -2.65 -0.52 -10.66
C LYS A 56 -2.66 0.97 -11.00
N LYS A 57 -3.77 1.48 -11.54
CA LYS A 57 -3.91 2.90 -11.92
C LYS A 57 -3.94 3.79 -10.68
N ALA A 58 -4.75 3.45 -9.69
CA ALA A 58 -4.82 4.18 -8.43
C ALA A 58 -3.47 4.15 -7.70
N LEU A 59 -2.78 3.00 -7.70
CA LEU A 59 -1.43 2.87 -7.16
C LEU A 59 -0.44 3.79 -7.88
N ALA A 60 -0.43 3.80 -9.21
CA ALA A 60 0.46 4.66 -9.98
C ALA A 60 0.24 6.14 -9.64
N ILE A 61 -1.01 6.60 -9.60
CA ILE A 61 -1.37 7.98 -9.26
C ILE A 61 -0.90 8.32 -7.83
N ALA A 62 -1.27 7.49 -6.85
CA ALA A 62 -0.94 7.73 -5.44
C ALA A 62 0.58 7.71 -5.20
N TYR A 63 1.29 6.78 -5.85
CA TYR A 63 2.74 6.66 -5.74
C TYR A 63 3.45 7.91 -6.29
N HIS A 64 3.08 8.38 -7.48
CA HIS A 64 3.75 9.55 -8.08
C HIS A 64 3.37 10.87 -7.41
N LYS A 65 2.20 10.92 -6.77
CA LYS A 65 1.80 12.09 -5.96
C LYS A 65 2.71 12.26 -4.74
N ASN A 66 3.05 11.17 -4.05
CA ASN A 66 3.83 11.18 -2.81
C ASN A 66 4.93 10.08 -2.80
N PRO A 67 5.92 10.12 -3.71
CA PRO A 67 6.85 8.99 -3.93
C PRO A 67 7.67 8.64 -2.70
N GLU A 68 8.13 9.63 -1.93
CA GLU A 68 8.92 9.40 -0.72
C GLU A 68 8.11 8.64 0.36
N ARG A 69 6.82 8.93 0.49
CA ARG A 69 5.92 8.27 1.45
C ARG A 69 5.75 6.79 1.11
N TRP A 70 5.54 6.49 -0.17
CA TRP A 70 5.40 5.11 -0.64
C TRP A 70 6.73 4.34 -0.59
N GLN A 71 7.85 4.97 -0.96
CA GLN A 71 9.18 4.36 -0.84
C GLN A 71 9.46 3.99 0.61
N LYS A 72 9.21 4.91 1.55
CA LYS A 72 9.36 4.64 2.99
C LYS A 72 8.47 3.50 3.49
N ALA A 73 7.24 3.37 2.97
CA ALA A 73 6.34 2.27 3.29
C ALA A 73 6.93 0.92 2.88
N PHE A 74 7.38 0.80 1.62
CA PHE A 74 7.95 -0.45 1.10
C PHE A 74 9.35 -0.75 1.66
N GLU A 75 10.15 0.27 1.93
CA GLU A 75 11.42 0.12 2.64
C GLU A 75 11.19 -0.45 4.05
N TYR A 76 10.21 0.06 4.80
CA TYR A 76 9.86 -0.49 6.11
C TYR A 76 9.46 -1.97 6.02
N LEU A 77 8.62 -2.34 5.05
CA LEU A 77 8.20 -3.73 4.82
C LEU A 77 9.38 -4.65 4.44
N LYS A 78 10.38 -4.10 3.75
CA LYS A 78 11.58 -4.83 3.33
C LYS A 78 12.59 -5.03 4.46
N THR A 79 12.84 -4.00 5.27
CA THR A 79 13.99 -3.98 6.18
C THR A 79 13.64 -4.34 7.62
N THR A 80 12.37 -4.33 7.99
CA THR A 80 11.92 -4.62 9.37
C THR A 80 11.74 -6.11 9.58
N ASP A 81 12.23 -6.63 10.71
CA ASP A 81 11.89 -7.98 11.18
C ASP A 81 10.45 -8.03 11.70
N LEU A 82 9.51 -8.13 10.76
CA LEU A 82 8.08 -8.19 11.05
C LEU A 82 7.68 -9.48 11.76
N THR A 83 8.47 -10.56 11.64
CA THR A 83 8.20 -11.82 12.34
C THR A 83 8.30 -11.62 13.85
N ASN A 84 9.30 -10.85 14.31
CA ASN A 84 9.52 -10.58 15.74
C ASN A 84 8.97 -9.22 16.22
N ALA A 85 8.40 -8.40 15.34
CA ALA A 85 7.77 -7.13 15.72
C ALA A 85 6.62 -7.34 16.72
N ALA A 86 6.57 -6.53 17.79
CA ALA A 86 5.49 -6.58 18.76
C ALA A 86 4.19 -5.98 18.18
N PRO A 87 3.00 -6.47 18.58
CA PRO A 87 1.74 -5.82 18.23
C PRO A 87 1.70 -4.36 18.67
N GLY A 88 1.14 -3.49 17.83
CA GLY A 88 1.02 -2.07 18.10
C GLY A 88 1.31 -1.19 16.90
N LYS A 89 1.21 0.13 17.13
CA LYS A 89 1.41 1.17 16.13
C LYS A 89 2.85 1.69 16.18
N THR A 90 3.48 1.81 15.01
CA THR A 90 4.77 2.49 14.81
C THR A 90 4.58 3.63 13.82
N GLU A 91 4.82 4.87 14.27
CA GLU A 91 4.87 6.04 13.38
C GLU A 91 6.12 5.98 12.50
N LEU A 92 5.94 6.07 11.18
CA LEU A 92 7.04 6.11 10.21
C LEU A 92 7.25 7.54 9.72
N ASP A 93 6.17 8.28 9.49
CA ASP A 93 6.14 9.71 9.26
C ASP A 93 4.89 10.28 9.94
N VAL A 94 5.07 11.22 10.87
CA VAL A 94 4.04 11.64 11.82
C VAL A 94 2.76 12.03 11.09
N GLU A 95 1.66 11.32 11.39
CA GLU A 95 0.33 11.46 10.78
C GLU A 95 0.22 11.14 9.28
N ASN A 96 1.32 10.89 8.57
CA ASN A 96 1.30 10.65 7.13
C ASN A 96 1.51 9.19 6.77
N LEU A 97 2.26 8.46 7.61
CA LEU A 97 2.62 7.07 7.37
C LEU A 97 2.86 6.36 8.70
N PHE A 98 2.13 5.28 8.94
CA PHE A 98 2.36 4.44 10.11
C PHE A 98 2.08 2.97 9.81
N ALA A 99 2.74 2.09 10.56
CA ALA A 99 2.53 0.65 10.53
C ALA A 99 1.77 0.22 11.77
N SER A 100 0.80 -0.69 11.62
CA SER A 100 0.10 -1.34 12.73
C SER A 100 0.26 -2.85 12.62
N VAL A 101 0.96 -3.45 13.59
CA VAL A 101 1.12 -4.91 13.68
C VAL A 101 0.05 -5.45 14.62
N ALA A 102 -0.62 -6.52 14.20
CA ALA A 102 -1.65 -7.20 14.98
C ALA A 102 -1.46 -8.72 14.93
N GLU A 103 -1.81 -9.40 16.03
CA GLU A 103 -1.90 -10.85 16.13
C GLU A 103 -3.30 -11.22 16.62
N TYR A 104 -3.99 -12.10 15.91
CA TYR A 104 -5.38 -12.48 16.22
C TYR A 104 -5.75 -13.83 15.61
N LEU A 105 -6.83 -14.43 16.14
CA LEU A 105 -7.53 -15.51 15.47
C LEU A 105 -8.53 -14.90 14.47
N PRO A 106 -8.46 -15.25 13.18
CA PRO A 106 -9.48 -14.88 12.20
C PRO A 106 -10.86 -15.36 12.65
N LYS A 107 -11.89 -14.61 12.27
CA LYS A 107 -13.27 -14.89 12.70
C LYS A 107 -14.09 -15.46 11.57
N ASN A 108 -15.27 -15.99 11.88
CA ASN A 108 -16.21 -16.33 10.82
C ASN A 108 -16.61 -15.06 10.08
N ARG A 109 -16.95 -15.22 8.80
CA ARG A 109 -17.30 -14.09 7.92
C ARG A 109 -18.36 -13.22 8.57
N GLU A 110 -19.38 -13.82 9.15
CA GLU A 110 -20.54 -13.17 9.78
C GLU A 110 -20.17 -12.28 10.99
N GLU A 111 -18.96 -12.41 11.54
CA GLU A 111 -18.47 -11.65 12.70
C GLU A 111 -17.61 -10.43 12.34
N VAL A 112 -17.29 -10.26 11.05
CA VAL A 112 -16.50 -9.12 10.53
C VAL A 112 -17.32 -8.37 9.49
N ARG A 113 -17.04 -7.08 9.28
CA ARG A 113 -17.81 -6.20 8.37
C ARG A 113 -16.92 -5.69 7.26
N PHE A 114 -17.54 -5.32 6.14
CA PHE A 114 -16.84 -4.53 5.14
C PHE A 114 -16.56 -3.13 5.68
N GLU A 115 -15.40 -2.58 5.35
CA GLU A 115 -14.94 -1.27 5.74
C GLU A 115 -14.26 -0.54 4.57
N SER A 116 -14.21 0.78 4.67
CA SER A 116 -13.41 1.65 3.79
C SER A 116 -12.87 2.85 4.56
N HIS A 117 -11.89 3.53 3.97
CA HIS A 117 -11.17 4.65 4.54
C HIS A 117 -11.19 5.84 3.56
N GLU A 118 -11.03 7.07 4.06
CA GLU A 118 -10.98 8.27 3.20
C GLU A 118 -9.64 8.99 3.28
N LYS A 119 -8.99 8.98 4.45
CA LYS A 119 -7.73 9.69 4.69
C LYS A 119 -6.51 8.83 4.39
N TYR A 120 -6.62 7.51 4.53
CA TYR A 120 -5.52 6.58 4.34
C TYR A 120 -5.83 5.50 3.31
N ILE A 121 -4.78 5.10 2.61
CA ILE A 121 -4.69 3.89 1.79
C ILE A 121 -4.06 2.81 2.65
N ASP A 122 -4.57 1.59 2.55
CA ASP A 122 -4.08 0.45 3.29
C ASP A 122 -3.14 -0.38 2.44
N ILE A 123 -1.97 -0.74 2.97
CA ILE A 123 -1.18 -1.87 2.49
C ILE A 123 -1.29 -2.96 3.56
N GLN A 124 -2.00 -4.05 3.27
CA GLN A 124 -2.20 -5.15 4.20
C GLN A 124 -1.35 -6.36 3.82
N TYR A 125 -0.53 -6.84 4.75
CA TYR A 125 0.36 -7.98 4.55
C TYR A 125 0.29 -8.97 5.72
N VAL A 126 -0.11 -10.21 5.42
CA VAL A 126 -0.08 -11.32 6.37
C VAL A 126 1.35 -11.82 6.50
N ILE A 127 1.94 -11.66 7.67
CA ILE A 127 3.32 -12.08 8.00
C ILE A 127 3.36 -13.58 8.32
N LYS A 128 2.31 -14.09 8.97
CA LYS A 128 2.16 -15.50 9.37
C LYS A 128 0.69 -15.89 9.44
N GLY A 129 0.39 -17.13 9.10
CA GLY A 129 -0.97 -17.65 9.02
C GLY A 129 -1.60 -17.32 7.68
N GLU A 130 -2.93 -17.38 7.63
CA GLU A 130 -3.71 -17.05 6.43
C GLU A 130 -5.09 -16.53 6.84
N GLU A 131 -5.67 -15.69 5.99
CA GLU A 131 -7.04 -15.21 6.13
C GLU A 131 -7.66 -14.95 4.75
N LEU A 132 -8.98 -14.86 4.70
CA LEU A 132 -9.68 -14.35 3.51
C LEU A 132 -9.86 -12.82 3.62
N MET A 133 -9.62 -12.13 2.51
CA MET A 133 -9.99 -10.75 2.26
C MET A 133 -11.24 -10.71 1.39
N GLY A 134 -12.35 -10.19 1.91
CA GLY A 134 -13.47 -9.81 1.05
C GLY A 134 -13.19 -8.47 0.37
N ILE A 135 -13.54 -8.33 -0.91
CA ILE A 135 -13.30 -7.12 -1.71
C ILE A 135 -14.56 -6.78 -2.52
N THR A 136 -14.92 -5.51 -2.55
CA THR A 136 -15.99 -4.94 -3.37
C THR A 136 -15.74 -3.44 -3.59
N THR A 137 -16.66 -2.75 -4.26
CA THR A 137 -16.60 -1.30 -4.51
C THR A 137 -17.72 -0.57 -3.77
N ARG A 138 -17.56 0.74 -3.57
CA ARG A 138 -18.58 1.59 -2.93
C ARG A 138 -19.95 1.52 -3.59
N ASP A 139 -20.01 1.31 -4.91
CA ASP A 139 -21.26 1.21 -5.67
C ASP A 139 -22.11 -0.03 -5.32
N ASN A 140 -21.48 -1.06 -4.75
CA ASN A 140 -22.16 -2.32 -4.43
C ASN A 140 -22.68 -2.39 -3.00
N VAL A 141 -22.37 -1.40 -2.17
CA VAL A 141 -22.59 -1.48 -0.71
C VAL A 141 -23.40 -0.30 -0.19
N THR A 142 -24.10 -0.53 0.92
CA THR A 142 -24.77 0.54 1.67
C THR A 142 -24.05 0.73 3.00
N ALA A 143 -23.74 1.99 3.33
CA ALA A 143 -23.13 2.30 4.62
C ALA A 143 -24.13 2.03 5.74
N ASP A 144 -23.69 1.31 6.76
CA ASP A 144 -24.50 1.02 7.94
C ASP A 144 -24.56 2.21 8.89
N GLU A 145 -23.45 2.96 8.94
CA GLU A 145 -23.28 4.16 9.77
C GLU A 145 -22.55 5.25 9.00
N PRO A 146 -22.73 6.53 9.38
CA PRO A 146 -21.97 7.63 8.78
C PRO A 146 -20.46 7.47 9.02
N TYR A 147 -19.67 7.98 8.09
CA TYR A 147 -18.21 8.00 8.18
C TYR A 147 -17.73 8.61 9.52
N ASN A 148 -16.86 7.89 10.22
CA ASN A 148 -16.19 8.36 11.42
C ASN A 148 -14.84 8.98 11.06
N GLY A 149 -14.77 10.31 11.05
CA GLY A 149 -13.55 11.04 10.70
C GLY A 149 -12.39 10.91 11.70
N GLU A 150 -12.63 10.57 12.96
CA GLU A 150 -11.55 10.35 13.94
C GLU A 150 -10.86 9.01 13.71
N LYS A 151 -11.63 7.98 13.35
CA LYS A 151 -11.14 6.62 13.10
C LYS A 151 -10.81 6.35 11.63
N ASP A 152 -11.18 7.28 10.75
CA ASP A 152 -11.12 7.15 9.30
C ASP A 152 -11.80 5.88 8.79
N ILE A 153 -13.05 5.65 9.18
CA ILE A 153 -13.74 4.40 8.85
C ILE A 153 -15.23 4.59 8.53
N THR A 154 -15.71 3.86 7.54
CA THR A 154 -17.12 3.59 7.27
C THR A 154 -17.32 2.09 7.26
N PHE A 155 -18.37 1.59 7.91
CA PHE A 155 -18.74 0.17 7.86
C PHE A 155 -19.95 -0.08 6.96
N TYR A 156 -19.97 -1.24 6.33
CA TYR A 156 -20.98 -1.64 5.36
C TYR A 156 -21.50 -3.06 5.61
N THR A 157 -22.79 -3.27 5.32
CA THR A 157 -23.40 -4.59 5.22
C THR A 157 -23.49 -5.00 3.76
N PHE A 158 -22.87 -6.14 3.44
CA PHE A 158 -22.95 -6.74 2.11
C PHE A 158 -22.59 -8.24 2.19
N ASP A 159 -23.44 -9.09 1.61
CA ASP A 159 -23.25 -10.55 1.62
C ASP A 159 -22.50 -11.08 0.39
N GLY A 160 -22.23 -10.22 -0.60
CA GLY A 160 -21.47 -10.56 -1.80
C GLY A 160 -19.96 -10.33 -1.65
N GLY A 161 -19.33 -9.97 -2.76
CA GLY A 161 -17.91 -9.62 -2.86
C GLY A 161 -17.03 -10.78 -3.34
N ASP A 162 -15.83 -10.42 -3.77
CA ASP A 162 -14.80 -11.38 -4.15
C ASP A 162 -13.93 -11.69 -2.93
N TYR A 163 -13.71 -12.98 -2.67
CA TYR A 163 -12.90 -13.42 -1.55
C TYR A 163 -11.54 -13.92 -2.04
N ARG A 164 -10.47 -13.31 -1.52
CA ARG A 164 -9.08 -13.60 -1.88
C ARG A 164 -8.33 -14.15 -0.68
N LEU A 165 -7.48 -15.14 -0.92
CA LEU A 165 -6.64 -15.71 0.13
C LEU A 165 -5.43 -14.80 0.35
N ALA A 166 -5.26 -14.36 1.58
CA ALA A 166 -4.10 -13.61 2.05
C ALA A 166 -3.16 -14.56 2.80
N THR A 167 -1.92 -14.65 2.31
CA THR A 167 -0.86 -15.51 2.85
C THR A 167 0.43 -14.70 2.93
N PRO A 168 1.53 -15.26 3.49
CA PRO A 168 2.84 -14.62 3.43
C PRO A 168 3.42 -14.41 2.02
N GLU A 169 2.77 -14.93 0.96
CA GLU A 169 3.22 -14.79 -0.42
C GLU A 169 2.70 -13.52 -1.11
N ASN A 170 1.60 -12.93 -0.61
CA ASN A 170 0.95 -11.78 -1.23
C ASN A 170 0.61 -10.65 -0.24
N PHE A 171 0.41 -9.46 -0.78
CA PHE A 171 -0.12 -8.31 -0.05
C PHE A 171 -1.21 -7.60 -0.83
N PHE A 172 -2.04 -6.85 -0.12
CA PHE A 172 -3.18 -6.13 -0.68
C PHE A 172 -2.96 -4.63 -0.54
N VAL A 173 -3.54 -3.86 -1.48
CA VAL A 173 -3.61 -2.40 -1.38
C VAL A 173 -5.06 -1.98 -1.56
N PHE A 174 -5.61 -1.26 -0.59
CA PHE A 174 -6.98 -0.75 -0.62
C PHE A 174 -6.99 0.77 -0.61
N PHE A 175 -7.43 1.36 -1.71
CA PHE A 175 -7.64 2.80 -1.89
C PHE A 175 -8.98 3.24 -1.30
N PRO A 176 -9.27 4.55 -1.18
CA PRO A 176 -10.53 5.02 -0.61
C PRO A 176 -11.80 4.47 -1.26
N GLU A 177 -11.74 4.15 -2.56
CA GLU A 177 -12.86 3.56 -3.32
C GLU A 177 -13.02 2.04 -3.09
N ASP A 178 -12.00 1.38 -2.53
CA ASP A 178 -12.00 -0.05 -2.28
C ASP A 178 -12.65 -0.35 -0.93
N VAL A 179 -13.72 -1.14 -0.97
CA VAL A 179 -14.42 -1.62 0.22
C VAL A 179 -13.94 -3.03 0.49
N HIS A 180 -13.38 -3.27 1.67
CA HIS A 180 -12.69 -4.51 1.99
C HIS A 180 -13.14 -5.08 3.34
N ARG A 181 -13.03 -6.39 3.51
CA ARG A 181 -13.46 -7.12 4.71
C ARG A 181 -12.32 -8.05 5.14
N PRO A 182 -11.43 -7.58 6.02
CA PRO A 182 -10.29 -8.38 6.43
C PRO A 182 -10.65 -9.43 7.49
N SER A 183 -9.66 -10.24 7.89
CA SER A 183 -9.71 -11.08 9.10
C SER A 183 -10.74 -12.21 9.11
N ILE A 184 -11.09 -12.73 7.93
CA ILE A 184 -12.00 -13.86 7.77
C ILE A 184 -11.21 -15.18 7.85
N SER A 185 -11.73 -16.14 8.61
CA SER A 185 -11.16 -17.49 8.74
C SER A 185 -11.24 -18.28 7.43
N THR A 186 -10.19 -19.06 7.15
CA THR A 186 -10.16 -20.06 6.06
C THR A 186 -10.82 -21.39 6.46
N GLY A 187 -11.29 -21.50 7.71
CA GLY A 187 -11.84 -22.72 8.31
C GLY A 187 -10.94 -23.32 9.38
N ASP A 188 -9.63 -23.07 9.29
CA ASP A 188 -8.65 -23.48 10.30
C ASP A 188 -8.37 -22.35 11.29
N SER A 189 -8.48 -22.63 12.59
CA SER A 189 -8.18 -21.66 13.66
C SER A 189 -6.67 -21.50 13.86
N VAL A 190 -5.98 -20.90 12.88
CA VAL A 190 -4.56 -20.55 12.97
C VAL A 190 -4.41 -19.07 13.32
N MET A 191 -3.49 -18.77 14.24
CA MET A 191 -3.16 -17.40 14.59
C MET A 191 -2.58 -16.66 13.37
N VAL A 192 -3.17 -15.53 13.02
CA VAL A 192 -2.68 -14.62 11.99
C VAL A 192 -1.85 -13.52 12.64
N LYS A 193 -0.68 -13.26 12.07
CA LYS A 193 0.11 -12.04 12.31
C LYS A 193 0.08 -11.20 11.06
N LYS A 194 -0.36 -9.96 11.16
CA LYS A 194 -0.53 -9.03 10.04
C LYS A 194 0.10 -7.68 10.34
N VAL A 195 0.62 -7.03 9.32
CA VAL A 195 0.91 -5.60 9.33
C VAL A 195 -0.04 -4.88 8.37
N VAL A 196 -0.56 -3.73 8.81
CA VAL A 196 -1.27 -2.77 7.98
C VAL A 196 -0.46 -1.47 7.96
N ILE A 197 0.04 -1.09 6.79
CA ILE A 197 0.63 0.24 6.59
C ILE A 197 -0.49 1.18 6.14
N LYS A 198 -0.67 2.27 6.88
CA LYS A 198 -1.60 3.34 6.52
C LYS A 198 -0.81 4.46 5.84
N VAL A 199 -1.08 4.68 4.56
CA VAL A 199 -0.44 5.71 3.72
C VAL A 199 -1.44 6.83 3.49
N LYS A 200 -1.18 8.04 3.97
CA LYS A 200 -2.12 9.16 3.79
C LYS A 200 -2.33 9.48 2.31
N VAL A 201 -3.55 9.86 1.93
CA VAL A 201 -3.90 10.20 0.53
C VAL A 201 -3.34 11.57 0.13
N GLU A 202 -3.41 12.54 1.04
CA GLU A 202 -2.87 13.91 0.90
C GLU A 202 -1.56 14.05 1.67
#